data_AF-A0A816K0U7-F1
#
_entry.id   AF-A0A816K0U7-F1
#
_cell.length_a   1.000
_cell.length_b   1.000
_cell.length_c   1.000
_cell.angle_alpha   90.00
_cell.angle_beta   90.00
_cell.angle_gamma   90.00
#
_symmetry.space_group_name_H-M   'P 1'
#
loop_
_entity.id
_entity.type
_entity.pdbx_description
1 polymer ?
#
loop_
_entity_poly.entity_id
_entity_poly.type
_entity_poly.pdbx_seq_one_letter_code
_entity_poly.pdbx_strand_id
1 'polypeptide(L)'
;MDSQPPANESPPSTTPSNIGDIVPLYSSYLWNRVASLIPTSNSIILGKFSNLFRQTFTKSRRVSFPLPLPSEFPCSSPNISSDTSRIYAVLEEIMADVLSNLHDIQKSLDFWQSRAEGSNARKAYFMIFERGPVAFVNESKNFVRKSLSEDSAMQHLCLSSSSHMSDRMRVLMELRSSLASFLAQLYVELDKRGEDLLKNPEKSLPSLLAVINRLFSNLESSFSHLHAVRESDSSIDGSYSMPLVFDRLPEINEEGSQWTDCELTDAINLVHKNLEKLNSYLSVMVGKHRKPRRMTLYWVRYTCGAVGLSVFSIWLLRHSSLMGSSDIDNWIHDAKEATMSFFSDHVEQPLLAIRDELFDTFRKRHKGVMETEEVQLTQDSLHRMLRNFCEQDTREKVPDNASDQEMLEVVMNRYEKELVHPIHNLLNGELARGLLIQVQKLKLDIETAMLELDQILRANEINFAILAALPAFFLSLGMLTLLRTWLKQDSRAQGRGRIARIHRRLLVVEIEKRIMQYQSYIEQGRDKDAENVFGLLIYSLERLYRVVEKPARTSGEWDLVKQDLIELGRPQQQTSYKLTVTQRLVKVYDCLLPTLQRQ
;
A
#
# COMPACT_ATOMS: atom_id res chain seq x y z
N MET A 1 -68.66 -56.29 52.27
CA MET A 1 -69.33 -56.29 50.96
C MET A 1 -69.38 -54.82 50.57
N ASP A 2 -68.53 -54.29 49.70
CA ASP A 2 -67.91 -54.85 48.50
C ASP A 2 -66.47 -54.32 48.22
N SER A 3 -65.71 -55.13 47.49
CA SER A 3 -64.35 -54.96 46.91
C SER A 3 -64.35 -53.90 45.79
N GLN A 4 -63.29 -53.17 45.39
CA GLN A 4 -61.96 -53.49 44.82
C GLN A 4 -61.37 -52.15 44.21
N PRO A 5 -60.20 -52.01 43.54
CA PRO A 5 -58.80 -52.47 43.70
C PRO A 5 -57.78 -51.28 43.83
N PRO A 6 -56.45 -51.51 43.93
CA PRO A 6 -55.41 -50.45 43.94
C PRO A 6 -54.89 -50.12 42.53
N ALA A 7 -54.42 -48.88 42.30
CA ALA A 7 -53.79 -48.51 41.03
C ALA A 7 -52.61 -47.52 41.19
N ASN A 8 -51.44 -48.03 40.80
CA ASN A 8 -50.30 -47.41 40.12
C ASN A 8 -49.49 -46.25 40.74
N GLU A 9 -48.28 -46.62 41.16
CA GLU A 9 -47.08 -45.78 41.10
C GLU A 9 -46.76 -45.38 39.65
N SER A 10 -46.36 -44.12 39.45
CA SER A 10 -45.69 -43.65 38.23
C SER A 10 -44.44 -42.84 38.64
N PRO A 11 -43.28 -43.01 37.96
CA PRO A 11 -42.03 -42.35 38.34
C PRO A 11 -41.96 -40.90 37.82
N PRO A 12 -41.16 -40.02 38.45
CA PRO A 12 -41.05 -38.63 38.04
C PRO A 12 -40.25 -38.52 36.74
N SER A 13 -40.88 -37.99 35.69
CA SER A 13 -40.23 -37.61 34.44
C SER A 13 -39.59 -36.22 34.60
N THR A 14 -38.31 -36.18 34.98
CA THR A 14 -37.48 -34.97 34.83
C THR A 14 -37.20 -34.73 33.35
N THR A 15 -38.09 -34.02 32.68
CA THR A 15 -37.77 -33.29 31.44
C THR A 15 -37.40 -31.86 31.84
N PRO A 16 -36.19 -31.35 31.50
CA PRO A 16 -35.84 -29.97 31.81
C PRO A 16 -36.58 -29.05 30.82
N SER A 17 -37.72 -28.54 31.27
CA SER A 17 -38.54 -27.56 30.56
C SER A 17 -37.99 -26.15 30.76
N ASN A 18 -36.82 -25.85 30.19
CA ASN A 18 -36.41 -24.47 29.93
C ASN A 18 -35.41 -24.41 28.79
N ILE A 19 -35.88 -23.93 27.63
CA ILE A 19 -35.07 -23.68 26.44
C ILE A 19 -33.91 -22.70 26.75
N GLY A 20 -34.08 -21.83 27.77
CA GLY A 20 -33.05 -20.92 28.27
C GLY A 20 -31.81 -21.60 28.89
N ASP A 21 -31.93 -22.82 29.44
CA ASP A 21 -30.82 -23.52 30.09
C ASP A 21 -30.08 -24.48 29.14
N ILE A 22 -30.74 -24.94 28.07
CA ILE A 22 -30.17 -25.89 27.10
C ILE A 22 -29.23 -25.17 26.12
N VAL A 23 -29.58 -23.96 25.69
CA VAL A 23 -28.77 -23.14 24.76
C VAL A 23 -27.37 -22.80 25.30
N PRO A 24 -27.16 -22.38 26.56
CA PRO A 24 -25.82 -22.09 27.08
C PRO A 24 -24.98 -23.36 27.27
N LEU A 25 -25.59 -24.51 27.59
CA LEU A 25 -24.89 -25.80 27.70
C LEU A 25 -24.38 -26.28 26.33
N TYR A 26 -25.23 -26.27 25.30
CA TYR A 26 -24.84 -26.64 23.93
C TYR A 26 -23.86 -25.63 23.32
N SER A 27 -24.08 -24.33 23.52
CA SER A 27 -23.19 -23.27 23.05
C SER A 27 -21.81 -23.37 23.71
N SER A 28 -21.75 -23.54 25.04
CA SER A 28 -20.48 -23.67 25.76
C SER A 28 -19.72 -24.94 25.40
N TYR A 29 -20.42 -26.05 25.16
CA TYR A 29 -19.81 -27.30 24.68
C TYR A 29 -19.18 -27.14 23.29
N LEU A 30 -19.91 -26.56 22.34
CA LEU A 30 -19.42 -26.28 20.98
C LEU A 30 -18.20 -25.34 21.01
N TRP A 31 -18.28 -24.26 21.77
CA TRP A 31 -17.17 -23.30 21.89
C TRP A 31 -15.94 -23.90 22.57
N ASN A 32 -16.10 -24.74 23.59
CA ASN A 32 -14.98 -25.43 24.23
C ASN A 32 -14.28 -26.41 23.26
N ARG A 33 -15.03 -27.10 22.39
CA ARG A 33 -14.47 -28.00 21.37
C ARG A 33 -13.75 -27.24 20.26
N VAL A 34 -14.24 -26.07 19.88
CA VAL A 34 -13.53 -25.17 18.94
C VAL A 34 -12.27 -24.59 19.58
N ALA A 35 -12.32 -24.21 20.87
CA ALA A 35 -11.16 -23.70 21.59
C ALA A 35 -10.02 -24.74 21.69
N SER A 36 -10.33 -26.03 21.88
CA SER A 36 -9.32 -27.10 21.92
C SER A 36 -8.59 -27.35 20.60
N LEU A 37 -9.15 -26.90 19.47
CA LEU A 37 -8.53 -27.05 18.14
C LEU A 37 -7.54 -25.91 17.82
N ILE A 38 -7.51 -24.87 18.64
CA ILE A 38 -6.64 -23.70 18.42
C ILE A 38 -5.40 -23.85 19.31
N PRO A 39 -4.18 -23.95 18.76
CA PRO A 39 -2.97 -24.04 19.57
C PRO A 39 -2.80 -22.77 20.41
N THR A 40 -2.76 -22.93 21.73
CA THR A 40 -2.49 -21.84 22.68
C THR A 40 -1.03 -21.44 22.55
N SER A 41 -0.77 -20.42 21.74
CA SER A 41 0.58 -19.90 21.59
C SER A 41 1.00 -19.16 22.87
N ASN A 42 1.76 -19.85 23.73
CA ASN A 42 2.32 -19.24 24.94
C ASN A 42 3.19 -18.04 24.55
N SER A 43 2.75 -16.85 24.95
CA SER A 43 3.41 -15.55 24.69
C SER A 43 4.87 -15.52 25.14
N ILE A 44 5.22 -16.29 26.17
CA ILE A 44 6.58 -16.42 26.72
C ILE A 44 7.53 -17.08 25.70
N ILE A 45 7.07 -18.11 24.99
CA ILE A 45 7.88 -18.84 24.00
C ILE A 45 8.10 -17.95 22.76
N LEU A 46 7.04 -17.28 22.30
CA LEU A 46 7.12 -16.28 21.22
C LEU A 46 8.04 -15.11 21.55
N GLY A 47 8.06 -14.66 22.81
CA GLY A 47 8.96 -13.61 23.32
C GLY A 47 10.42 -14.03 23.19
N LYS A 48 10.78 -15.23 23.65
CA LYS A 48 12.14 -15.79 23.52
C LYS A 48 12.57 -15.95 22.06
N PHE A 49 11.71 -16.49 21.19
CA PHE A 49 12.01 -16.59 19.75
C PHE A 49 12.16 -15.22 19.09
N SER A 50 11.38 -14.22 19.51
CA SER A 50 11.51 -12.86 19.00
C SER A 50 12.82 -12.20 19.42
N ASN A 51 13.34 -12.51 20.61
CA ASN A 51 14.65 -12.01 21.07
C ASN A 51 15.79 -12.67 20.29
N LEU A 52 15.72 -13.97 20.03
CA LEU A 52 16.70 -14.69 19.21
C LEU A 52 16.69 -14.18 17.75
N PHE A 53 15.51 -13.95 17.18
CA PHE A 53 15.37 -13.33 15.85
C PHE A 53 15.87 -11.89 15.84
N ARG A 54 15.66 -11.14 16.94
CA ARG A 54 16.16 -9.77 17.09
C ARG A 54 17.68 -9.77 17.13
N GLN A 55 18.32 -10.59 17.99
CA GLN A 55 19.77 -10.69 18.12
C GLN A 55 20.49 -11.17 16.84
N THR A 56 19.86 -12.04 16.05
CA THR A 56 20.45 -12.53 14.79
C THR A 56 20.32 -11.54 13.64
N PHE A 57 19.22 -10.79 13.53
CA PHE A 57 19.05 -9.78 12.48
C PHE A 57 19.69 -8.41 12.82
N THR A 58 19.92 -8.07 14.09
CA THR A 58 20.53 -6.79 14.50
C THR A 58 22.02 -6.68 14.22
N LYS A 59 22.72 -7.78 13.88
CA LYS A 59 24.13 -7.77 13.46
C LYS A 59 24.34 -7.23 12.04
N SER A 60 23.27 -7.04 11.25
CA SER A 60 23.37 -6.38 9.95
C SER A 60 23.43 -4.86 10.13
N ARG A 61 24.65 -4.31 10.05
CA ARG A 61 25.05 -2.88 9.99
C ARG A 61 23.88 -1.90 10.23
N ARG A 62 23.55 -1.67 11.50
CA ARG A 62 22.50 -0.73 11.89
C ARG A 62 22.97 0.69 11.55
N VAL A 63 22.31 1.34 10.60
CA VAL A 63 22.40 2.79 10.46
C VAL A 63 21.60 3.40 11.61
N SER A 64 22.29 3.79 12.68
CA SER A 64 21.75 4.56 13.80
C SER A 64 22.12 6.03 13.65
N PHE A 65 21.29 6.90 14.23
CA PHE A 65 21.59 8.31 14.39
C PHE A 65 22.94 8.44 15.11
N PRO A 66 23.89 9.20 14.55
CA PRO A 66 25.22 9.32 15.11
C PRO A 66 25.17 9.89 16.53
N LEU A 67 26.10 9.41 17.36
CA LEU A 67 26.36 9.98 18.68
C LEU A 67 26.79 11.45 18.53
N PRO A 68 26.49 12.33 19.52
CA PRO A 68 26.94 13.71 19.54
C PRO A 68 28.43 13.74 19.88
N LEU A 69 29.27 13.32 18.94
CA LEU A 69 30.72 13.36 19.07
C LEU A 69 31.29 14.40 18.10
N PRO A 70 32.37 15.10 18.48
CA PRO A 70 33.04 16.04 17.58
C PRO A 70 33.44 15.38 16.25
N SER A 71 33.31 16.12 15.14
CA SER A 71 33.57 15.66 13.77
C SER A 71 35.02 15.19 13.53
N GLU A 72 35.93 15.50 14.44
CA GLU A 72 37.34 15.11 14.40
C GLU A 72 37.62 13.72 14.97
N PHE A 73 36.60 12.99 15.46
CA PHE A 73 36.79 11.61 15.92
C PHE A 73 37.20 10.71 14.76
N PRO A 74 38.45 10.20 14.73
CA PRO A 74 38.87 9.35 13.65
C PRO A 74 38.38 7.95 14.00
N CYS A 75 37.33 7.46 13.34
CA CYS A 75 36.93 6.04 13.38
C CYS A 75 38.02 5.09 12.80
N SER A 76 39.26 5.55 12.67
CA SER A 76 40.38 4.89 11.99
C SER A 76 41.75 5.40 12.46
N SER A 77 41.85 6.07 13.62
CA SER A 77 43.17 6.46 14.16
C SER A 77 43.75 5.31 14.98
N PRO A 78 45.02 4.92 14.74
CA PRO A 78 45.69 3.87 15.50
C PRO A 78 46.01 4.25 16.96
N ASN A 79 45.72 5.49 17.40
CA ASN A 79 46.09 6.00 18.72
C ASN A 79 44.96 5.96 19.77
N ILE A 80 43.80 5.35 19.48
CA ILE A 80 42.70 5.23 20.45
C ILE A 80 42.89 3.95 21.27
N SER A 81 42.88 4.05 22.59
CA SER A 81 42.92 2.87 23.49
C SER A 81 41.79 1.89 23.16
N SER A 82 42.09 0.60 23.16
CA SER A 82 41.13 -0.47 22.86
C SER A 82 39.86 -0.35 23.69
N ASP A 83 39.95 0.09 24.94
CA ASP A 83 38.80 0.18 25.84
C ASP A 83 37.89 1.38 25.54
N THR A 84 38.46 2.48 25.05
CA THR A 84 37.66 3.62 24.56
C THR A 84 36.82 3.19 23.36
N SER A 85 37.40 2.43 22.42
CA SER A 85 36.65 1.89 21.27
C SER A 85 35.55 0.90 21.68
N ARG A 86 35.79 0.06 22.70
CA ARG A 86 34.81 -0.89 23.23
C ARG A 86 33.63 -0.17 23.88
N ILE A 87 33.87 0.90 24.65
CA ILE A 87 32.80 1.69 25.27
C ILE A 87 31.95 2.39 24.23
N TYR A 88 32.55 2.95 23.18
CA TYR A 88 31.78 3.54 22.10
C TYR A 88 30.89 2.52 21.38
N ALA A 89 31.42 1.32 21.11
CA ALA A 89 30.63 0.24 20.52
C ALA A 89 29.43 -0.15 21.42
N VAL A 90 29.66 -0.27 22.73
CA VAL A 90 28.58 -0.54 23.71
C VAL A 90 27.57 0.60 23.75
N LEU A 91 28.03 1.84 23.66
CA LEU A 91 27.15 3.01 23.68
C LEU A 91 26.29 3.13 22.41
N GLU A 92 26.87 2.88 21.24
CA GLU A 92 26.13 2.77 19.99
C GLU A 92 25.09 1.65 20.06
N GLU A 93 25.42 0.53 20.70
CA GLU A 93 24.49 -0.58 20.93
C GLU A 93 23.33 -0.18 21.85
N ILE A 94 23.61 0.49 22.98
CA ILE A 94 22.59 1.02 23.90
C ILE A 94 21.65 1.96 23.15
N MET A 95 22.20 2.95 22.43
CA MET A 95 21.40 3.91 21.65
C MET A 95 20.53 3.21 20.62
N ALA A 96 21.11 2.29 19.84
CA ALA A 96 20.39 1.58 18.78
C ALA A 96 19.28 0.69 19.34
N ASP A 97 19.50 0.03 20.47
CA ASP A 97 18.51 -0.82 21.14
C ASP A 97 17.39 0.01 21.76
N VAL A 98 17.71 1.07 22.49
CA VAL A 98 16.72 1.98 23.10
C VAL A 98 15.86 2.63 22.01
N LEU A 99 16.46 3.15 20.94
CA LEU A 99 15.73 3.75 19.80
C LEU A 99 14.84 2.73 19.08
N SER A 100 15.31 1.48 18.92
CA SER A 100 14.52 0.39 18.32
C SER A 100 13.31 0.01 19.19
N ASN A 101 13.52 -0.11 20.50
CA ASN A 101 12.44 -0.38 21.45
C ASN A 101 11.44 0.78 21.50
N LEU A 102 11.91 2.03 21.51
CA LEU A 102 11.07 3.22 21.46
C LEU A 102 10.27 3.27 20.14
N HIS A 103 10.85 2.86 19.01
CA HIS A 103 10.14 2.73 17.75
C HIS A 103 8.99 1.72 17.80
N ASP A 104 9.24 0.55 18.38
CA ASP A 104 8.23 -0.50 18.56
C ASP A 104 7.10 -0.06 19.50
N ILE A 105 7.43 0.67 20.56
CA ILE A 105 6.48 1.25 21.51
C ILE A 105 5.65 2.32 20.81
N GLN A 106 6.27 3.29 20.15
CA GLN A 106 5.56 4.37 19.43
C GLN A 106 4.61 3.81 18.38
N LYS A 107 5.08 2.86 17.57
CA LYS A 107 4.26 2.20 16.55
C LYS A 107 3.05 1.45 17.13
N SER A 108 3.15 1.02 18.38
CA SER A 108 2.05 0.39 19.12
C SER A 108 1.13 1.43 19.73
N LEU A 109 1.67 2.53 20.28
CA LEU A 109 0.91 3.67 20.77
C LEU A 109 0.05 4.29 19.67
N ASP A 110 0.63 4.61 18.52
CA ASP A 110 -0.10 5.19 17.38
C ASP A 110 -1.27 4.28 16.95
N PHE A 111 -1.06 2.96 17.01
CA PHE A 111 -2.11 1.99 16.71
C PHE A 111 -3.23 2.01 17.75
N TRP A 112 -2.89 1.98 19.05
CA TRP A 112 -3.88 1.99 20.13
C TRP A 112 -4.63 3.31 20.21
N GLN A 113 -3.95 4.44 20.02
CA GLN A 113 -4.55 5.77 19.97
C GLN A 113 -5.53 5.88 18.80
N SER A 114 -5.12 5.48 17.59
CA SER A 114 -6.00 5.43 16.43
C SER A 114 -7.23 4.52 16.67
N ARG A 115 -7.08 3.46 17.45
CA ARG A 115 -8.18 2.56 17.79
C ARG A 115 -9.10 3.12 18.88
N ALA A 116 -8.55 3.85 19.84
CA ALA A 116 -9.26 4.49 20.94
C ALA A 116 -10.12 5.67 20.46
N GLU A 117 -9.66 6.41 19.44
CA GLU A 117 -10.41 7.49 18.76
C GLU A 117 -11.53 6.97 17.84
N GLY A 118 -11.58 5.65 17.58
CA GLY A 118 -12.60 5.03 16.73
C GLY A 118 -14.00 4.97 17.34
N SER A 119 -15.01 4.76 16.49
CA SER A 119 -16.40 4.56 16.93
C SER A 119 -16.58 3.33 17.81
N ASN A 120 -17.62 3.32 18.65
CA ASN A 120 -17.97 2.20 19.53
C ASN A 120 -18.14 0.88 18.76
N ALA A 121 -18.78 0.92 17.59
CA ALA A 121 -18.89 -0.25 16.70
C ALA A 121 -17.52 -0.79 16.27
N ARG A 122 -16.59 0.11 15.93
CA ARG A 122 -15.22 -0.29 15.62
C ARG A 122 -14.57 -0.92 16.86
N LYS A 123 -14.71 -0.33 18.05
CA LYS A 123 -14.13 -0.87 19.29
C LYS A 123 -14.65 -2.28 19.61
N ALA A 124 -15.96 -2.50 19.46
CA ALA A 124 -16.56 -3.82 19.58
C ALA A 124 -16.01 -4.82 18.54
N TYR A 125 -15.90 -4.38 17.27
CA TYR A 125 -15.29 -5.20 16.22
C TYR A 125 -13.84 -5.61 16.55
N PHE A 126 -13.05 -4.72 17.17
CA PHE A 126 -11.70 -5.05 17.61
C PHE A 126 -11.71 -6.21 18.61
N MET A 127 -12.58 -6.10 19.63
CA MET A 127 -12.65 -7.05 20.73
C MET A 127 -13.01 -8.44 20.24
N ILE A 128 -13.91 -8.52 19.27
CA ILE A 128 -14.41 -9.80 18.74
C ILE A 128 -13.44 -10.35 17.69
N PHE A 129 -13.07 -9.56 16.67
CA PHE A 129 -12.43 -10.09 15.47
C PHE A 129 -10.93 -9.80 15.35
N GLU A 130 -10.38 -8.74 15.95
CA GLU A 130 -8.99 -8.32 15.68
C GLU A 130 -7.98 -8.78 16.75
N ARG A 131 -8.45 -9.47 17.80
CA ARG A 131 -7.61 -10.05 18.88
C ARG A 131 -7.13 -11.47 18.61
N GLY A 132 -7.60 -12.09 17.52
CA GLY A 132 -7.26 -13.45 17.12
C GLY A 132 -8.32 -14.50 17.51
N PRO A 133 -8.13 -15.76 17.08
CA PRO A 133 -9.16 -16.79 17.15
C PRO A 133 -9.53 -17.23 18.57
N VAL A 134 -8.56 -17.33 19.49
CA VAL A 134 -8.84 -17.68 20.90
C VAL A 134 -9.67 -16.60 21.59
N ALA A 135 -9.31 -15.34 21.37
CA ALA A 135 -10.04 -14.20 21.92
C ALA A 135 -11.46 -14.12 21.32
N PHE A 136 -11.62 -14.40 20.03
CA PHE A 136 -12.93 -14.47 19.39
C PHE A 136 -13.86 -15.48 20.06
N VAL A 137 -13.37 -16.70 20.34
CA VAL A 137 -14.18 -17.75 21.01
C VAL A 137 -14.57 -17.32 22.43
N ASN A 138 -13.61 -16.81 23.20
CA ASN A 138 -13.85 -16.38 24.58
C ASN A 138 -14.82 -15.19 24.66
N GLU A 139 -14.65 -14.19 23.80
CA GLU A 139 -15.54 -13.02 23.77
C GLU A 139 -16.93 -13.38 23.22
N SER A 140 -17.02 -14.29 22.24
CA SER A 140 -18.32 -14.77 21.73
C SER A 140 -19.09 -15.54 22.80
N LYS A 141 -18.41 -16.38 23.59
CA LYS A 141 -19.00 -17.08 24.74
C LYS A 141 -19.50 -16.09 25.80
N ASN A 142 -18.71 -15.07 26.11
CA ASN A 142 -19.10 -14.03 27.06
C ASN A 142 -20.25 -13.16 26.55
N PHE A 143 -20.26 -12.83 25.25
CA PHE A 143 -21.30 -12.03 24.62
C PHE A 143 -22.65 -12.76 24.60
N VAL A 144 -22.68 -14.04 24.23
CA VAL A 144 -23.91 -14.87 24.26
C VAL A 144 -24.45 -14.97 25.68
N ARG A 145 -23.57 -15.19 26.67
CA ARG A 145 -23.98 -15.27 28.08
C ARG A 145 -24.60 -13.96 28.57
N LYS A 146 -24.02 -12.82 28.21
CA LYS A 146 -24.47 -11.49 28.66
C LYS A 146 -25.68 -10.96 27.89
N SER A 147 -25.80 -11.28 26.60
CA SER A 147 -26.96 -10.91 25.79
C SER A 147 -28.24 -11.60 26.25
N LEU A 148 -28.13 -12.71 26.98
CA LEU A 148 -29.25 -13.41 27.61
C LEU A 148 -29.64 -12.83 28.98
N SER A 149 -28.74 -12.06 29.62
CA SER A 149 -28.97 -11.49 30.95
C SER A 149 -29.25 -9.98 30.94
N GLU A 150 -28.74 -9.22 29.96
CA GLU A 150 -28.84 -7.76 29.92
C GLU A 150 -28.94 -7.22 28.48
N ASP A 151 -29.86 -6.27 28.23
CA ASP A 151 -30.01 -5.54 26.95
C ASP A 151 -28.81 -4.63 26.60
N SER A 152 -27.80 -4.55 27.47
CA SER A 152 -26.66 -3.63 27.37
C SER A 152 -25.33 -4.29 26.93
N ALA A 153 -25.35 -5.55 26.48
CA ALA A 153 -24.14 -6.32 26.18
C ALA A 153 -23.12 -5.59 25.26
N MET A 154 -23.61 -4.82 24.29
CA MET A 154 -22.77 -4.00 23.39
C MET A 154 -22.11 -2.82 24.12
N GLN A 155 -22.81 -2.16 25.05
CA GLN A 155 -22.25 -1.06 25.85
C GLN A 155 -21.15 -1.58 26.79
N HIS A 156 -21.39 -2.71 27.45
CA HIS A 156 -20.38 -3.36 28.28
C HIS A 156 -19.14 -3.77 27.45
N LEU A 157 -19.32 -4.29 26.23
CA LEU A 157 -18.20 -4.59 25.34
C LEU A 157 -17.39 -3.33 24.99
N CYS A 158 -18.07 -2.20 24.75
CA CYS A 158 -17.40 -0.94 24.42
C CYS A 158 -16.64 -0.37 25.63
N LEU A 159 -17.20 -0.46 26.83
CA LEU A 159 -16.54 -0.04 28.07
C LEU A 159 -15.31 -0.90 28.36
N SER A 160 -15.45 -2.22 28.29
CA SER A 160 -14.34 -3.18 28.42
C SER A 160 -13.27 -2.99 27.34
N SER A 161 -13.68 -2.67 26.12
CA SER A 161 -12.75 -2.35 25.03
C SER A 161 -11.95 -1.08 25.33
N SER A 162 -12.63 -0.05 25.84
CA SER A 162 -11.99 1.24 26.14
C SER A 162 -11.03 1.12 27.33
N SER A 163 -11.38 0.37 28.39
CA SER A 163 -10.44 0.09 29.49
C SER A 163 -9.24 -0.72 28.99
N HIS A 164 -9.47 -1.80 28.24
CA HIS A 164 -8.41 -2.64 27.67
C HIS A 164 -7.42 -1.86 26.78
N MET A 165 -7.92 -0.88 26.01
CA MET A 165 -7.09 0.01 25.19
C MET A 165 -6.36 1.06 26.04
N SER A 166 -7.05 1.66 27.02
CA SER A 166 -6.49 2.65 27.94
C SER A 166 -5.33 2.09 28.75
N ASP A 167 -5.48 0.88 29.31
CA ASP A 167 -4.44 0.21 30.10
C ASP A 167 -3.16 0.00 29.28
N ARG A 168 -3.31 -0.47 28.04
CA ARG A 168 -2.18 -0.66 27.12
C ARG A 168 -1.54 0.66 26.74
N MET A 169 -2.34 1.68 26.48
CA MET A 169 -1.84 3.01 26.16
C MET A 169 -1.08 3.59 27.34
N ARG A 170 -1.59 3.49 28.58
CA ARG A 170 -0.93 3.94 29.81
C ARG A 170 0.44 3.30 29.98
N VAL A 171 0.52 1.97 29.96
CA VAL A 171 1.79 1.23 30.12
C VAL A 171 2.79 1.61 29.04
N LEU A 172 2.35 1.70 27.79
CA LEU A 172 3.24 2.06 26.68
C LEU A 172 3.67 3.53 26.76
N MET A 173 2.83 4.45 27.26
CA MET A 173 3.18 5.86 27.45
C MET A 173 4.23 6.03 28.55
N GLU A 174 4.07 5.32 29.67
CA GLU A 174 5.05 5.33 30.76
C GLU A 174 6.37 4.72 30.31
N LEU A 175 6.32 3.57 29.63
CA LEU A 175 7.52 2.93 29.07
C LEU A 175 8.26 3.84 28.07
N ARG A 176 7.50 4.52 27.19
CA ARG A 176 8.04 5.53 26.27
C ARG A 176 8.69 6.67 27.04
N SER A 177 8.05 7.17 28.09
CA SER A 177 8.55 8.28 28.90
C SER A 177 9.86 7.93 29.57
N SER A 178 9.93 6.79 30.27
CA SER A 178 11.15 6.37 30.97
C SER A 178 12.31 6.12 30.02
N LEU A 179 12.05 5.49 28.86
CA LEU A 179 13.08 5.27 27.84
C LEU A 179 13.52 6.56 27.16
N ALA A 180 12.61 7.50 26.92
CA ALA A 180 12.95 8.81 26.36
C ALA A 180 13.78 9.64 27.36
N SER A 181 13.41 9.67 28.64
CA SER A 181 14.22 10.32 29.67
C SER A 181 15.61 9.69 29.80
N PHE A 182 15.72 8.35 29.80
CA PHE A 182 17.01 7.65 29.78
C PHE A 182 17.85 8.06 28.55
N LEU A 183 17.24 8.07 27.36
CA LEU A 183 17.90 8.45 26.12
C LEU A 183 18.38 9.92 26.16
N ALA A 184 17.56 10.82 26.70
CA ALA A 184 17.88 12.23 26.84
C ALA A 184 19.08 12.47 27.76
N GLN A 185 19.04 11.87 28.96
CA GLN A 185 20.10 12.00 29.95
C GLN A 185 21.42 11.42 29.42
N LEU A 186 21.36 10.27 28.75
CA LEU A 186 22.52 9.66 28.09
C LEU A 186 23.08 10.61 27.02
N TYR A 187 22.24 11.14 26.13
CA TYR A 187 22.67 12.00 25.03
C TYR A 187 23.28 13.33 25.52
N VAL A 188 22.70 13.95 26.54
CA VAL A 188 23.21 15.20 27.14
C VAL A 188 24.54 14.97 27.83
N GLU A 189 24.68 13.89 28.60
CA GLU A 189 25.93 13.60 29.30
C GLU A 189 27.08 13.27 28.34
N LEU A 190 26.77 12.59 27.24
CA LEU A 190 27.73 12.30 26.19
C LEU A 190 28.19 13.54 25.44
N ASP A 191 27.27 14.46 25.12
CA ASP A 191 27.62 15.74 24.50
C ASP A 191 28.54 16.56 25.43
N LYS A 192 28.21 16.59 26.73
CA LYS A 192 29.00 17.31 27.74
C LYS A 192 30.41 16.75 27.93
N ARG A 193 30.55 15.42 28.00
CA ARG A 193 31.85 14.75 28.24
C ARG A 193 32.58 14.38 26.96
N GLY A 194 31.97 14.52 25.78
CA GLY A 194 32.51 14.08 24.50
C GLY A 194 33.84 14.76 24.14
N GLU A 195 33.96 16.05 24.43
CA GLU A 195 35.23 16.78 24.25
C GLU A 195 36.30 16.36 25.27
N ASP A 196 35.90 16.09 26.51
CA ASP A 196 36.81 15.63 27.57
C ASP A 196 37.31 14.20 27.32
N LEU A 197 36.47 13.35 26.71
CA LEU A 197 36.82 12.01 26.25
C LEU A 197 37.90 12.01 25.16
N LEU A 198 37.92 13.03 24.30
CA LEU A 198 38.99 13.23 23.32
C LEU A 198 40.30 13.67 23.96
N LYS A 199 40.21 14.55 24.96
CA LYS A 199 41.37 15.18 25.60
C LYS A 199 42.02 14.28 26.65
N ASN A 200 41.23 13.57 27.46
CA ASN A 200 41.70 12.79 28.62
C ASN A 200 40.84 11.53 28.88
N PRO A 201 40.94 10.49 28.03
CA PRO A 201 40.07 9.31 28.11
C PRO A 201 40.16 8.57 29.45
N GLU A 202 41.35 8.49 30.06
CA GLU A 202 41.57 7.75 31.33
C GLU A 202 40.76 8.30 32.52
N LYS A 203 40.45 9.59 32.52
CA LYS A 203 39.67 10.23 33.62
C LYS A 203 38.19 10.33 33.31
N SER A 204 37.85 10.59 32.04
CA SER A 204 36.46 10.79 31.63
C SER A 204 35.68 9.48 31.47
N LEU A 205 36.36 8.39 31.10
CA LEU A 205 35.73 7.10 30.81
C LEU A 205 35.13 6.42 32.05
N PRO A 206 35.82 6.34 33.21
CA PRO A 206 35.20 5.86 34.46
C PRO A 206 34.02 6.72 34.88
N SER A 207 34.15 8.05 34.73
CA SER A 207 33.09 8.99 35.09
C SER A 207 31.83 8.81 34.23
N LEU A 208 31.99 8.54 32.93
CA LEU A 208 30.87 8.24 32.02
C LEU A 208 30.18 6.94 32.42
N LEU A 209 30.96 5.92 32.77
CA LEU A 209 30.45 4.59 33.14
C LEU A 209 29.67 4.61 34.46
N ALA A 210 30.15 5.39 35.44
CA ALA A 210 29.43 5.67 36.68
C ALA A 210 28.09 6.37 36.41
N VAL A 211 28.07 7.36 35.49
CA VAL A 211 26.82 8.01 35.09
C VAL A 211 25.89 7.02 34.41
N ILE A 212 26.36 6.20 33.46
CA ILE A 212 25.54 5.18 32.79
C ILE A 212 24.89 4.23 33.82
N ASN A 213 25.63 3.77 34.82
CA ASN A 213 25.09 2.94 35.89
C ASN A 213 24.01 3.67 36.73
N ARG A 214 24.20 4.97 37.00
CA ARG A 214 23.20 5.82 37.64
C ARG A 214 21.93 5.95 36.77
N LEU A 215 22.09 6.08 35.45
CA LEU A 215 20.96 6.11 34.51
C LEU A 215 20.17 4.80 34.51
N PHE A 216 20.84 3.65 34.55
CA PHE A 216 20.17 2.35 34.71
C PHE A 216 19.42 2.26 36.05
N SER A 217 20.00 2.77 37.14
CA SER A 217 19.34 2.82 38.45
C SER A 217 18.08 3.71 38.46
N ASN A 218 18.13 4.85 37.77
CA ASN A 218 16.96 5.72 37.57
C ASN A 218 15.88 5.06 36.71
N LEU A 219 16.28 4.27 35.72
CA LEU A 219 15.36 3.51 34.88
C LEU A 219 14.68 2.39 35.67
N GLU A 220 15.43 1.69 36.53
CA GLU A 220 14.92 0.67 37.44
C GLU A 220 13.88 1.22 38.42
N SER A 221 14.13 2.37 39.03
CA SER A 221 13.16 3.00 39.94
C SER A 221 11.87 3.41 39.21
N SER A 222 12.00 3.91 37.98
CA SER A 222 10.87 4.28 37.13
C SER A 222 9.99 3.07 36.78
N PHE A 223 10.59 1.92 36.48
CA PHE A 223 9.83 0.69 36.21
C PHE A 223 9.29 0.01 37.46
N SER A 224 9.98 0.12 38.60
CA SER A 224 9.49 -0.38 39.89
C SER A 224 8.22 0.35 40.31
N HIS A 225 8.16 1.66 40.13
CA HIS A 225 6.94 2.45 40.37
C HIS A 225 5.78 1.99 39.47
N LEU A 226 6.04 1.77 38.18
CA LEU A 226 5.04 1.25 37.24
C LEU A 226 4.49 -0.12 37.66
N HIS A 227 5.35 -0.98 38.22
CA HIS A 227 4.93 -2.28 38.75
C HIS A 227 4.05 -2.13 40.00
N ALA A 228 4.44 -1.28 40.95
CA ALA A 228 3.71 -1.06 42.20
C ALA A 228 2.29 -0.46 41.98
N VAL A 229 2.16 0.49 41.05
CA VAL A 229 0.85 1.05 40.65
C VAL A 229 -0.06 -0.02 40.03
N ARG A 230 0.51 -1.05 39.40
CA ARG A 230 -0.26 -2.12 38.77
C ARG A 230 -0.70 -3.22 39.73
N GLU A 231 0.13 -3.57 40.71
CA GLU A 231 -0.25 -4.51 41.77
C GLU A 231 -1.47 -4.01 42.55
N SER A 232 -1.64 -2.70 42.65
CA SER A 232 -2.80 -2.06 43.27
C SER A 232 -4.05 -2.04 42.37
N ASP A 233 -3.89 -2.02 41.04
CA ASP A 233 -4.98 -1.78 40.08
C ASP A 233 -5.57 -3.03 39.39
N SER A 234 -5.01 -4.26 39.52
CA SER A 234 -5.46 -5.40 38.68
C SER A 234 -5.63 -6.77 39.37
N SER A 235 -6.83 -7.35 39.23
CA SER A 235 -7.23 -8.72 39.56
C SER A 235 -7.34 -9.67 38.34
N ILE A 236 -7.00 -9.17 37.15
CA ILE A 236 -7.30 -9.81 35.87
C ILE A 236 -5.99 -10.01 35.09
N ASP A 237 -5.58 -11.28 34.95
CA ASP A 237 -4.42 -11.79 34.20
C ASP A 237 -3.12 -11.99 35.02
N GLY A 238 -3.10 -13.07 35.80
CA GLY A 238 -2.04 -13.50 36.73
C GLY A 238 -0.73 -13.98 36.09
N SER A 239 -0.14 -13.20 35.19
CA SER A 239 1.27 -13.34 34.82
C SER A 239 2.01 -12.06 35.19
N TYR A 240 2.45 -12.02 36.44
CA TYR A 240 3.35 -10.98 36.96
C TYR A 240 4.69 -11.10 36.22
N SER A 241 5.05 -10.04 35.48
CA SER A 241 6.40 -9.90 34.96
C SER A 241 7.31 -9.49 36.12
N MET A 242 8.30 -10.32 36.44
CA MET A 242 9.27 -10.07 37.52
C MET A 242 9.80 -8.62 37.49
N PRO A 243 9.97 -7.98 38.67
CA PRO A 243 10.57 -6.65 38.75
C PRO A 243 11.97 -6.67 38.10
N LEU A 244 12.26 -5.64 37.30
CA LEU A 244 13.57 -5.48 36.67
C LEU A 244 14.56 -5.00 37.73
N VAL A 245 15.62 -5.77 37.97
CA VAL A 245 16.71 -5.40 38.87
C VAL A 245 18.03 -5.47 38.10
N PHE A 246 18.71 -4.33 37.99
CA PHE A 246 20.02 -4.27 37.36
C PHE A 246 21.13 -4.68 38.33
N ASP A 247 22.21 -5.23 37.78
CA ASP A 247 23.40 -5.50 38.58
C ASP A 247 24.10 -4.16 38.85
N ARG A 248 24.43 -3.89 40.11
CA ARG A 248 25.10 -2.64 40.52
C ARG A 248 26.60 -2.76 40.32
N LEU A 249 27.25 -1.67 39.90
CA LEU A 249 28.69 -1.53 40.04
C LEU A 249 29.07 -1.66 41.52
N PRO A 250 30.17 -2.37 41.86
CA PRO A 250 30.74 -2.27 43.20
C PRO A 250 31.05 -0.81 43.52
N GLU A 251 30.84 -0.40 44.78
CA GLU A 251 31.09 0.96 45.28
C GLU A 251 32.60 1.28 45.19
N ILE A 252 33.07 1.63 44.00
CA ILE A 252 34.42 2.16 43.79
C ILE A 252 34.28 3.68 43.93
N ASN A 253 35.02 4.24 44.89
CA ASN A 253 35.01 5.66 45.24
C ASN A 253 35.00 6.55 43.99
N GLU A 254 33.97 7.41 43.87
CA GLU A 254 33.87 8.44 42.81
C GLU A 254 35.05 9.44 42.89
N GLU A 255 35.84 9.39 43.95
CA GLU A 255 36.95 10.29 44.28
C GLU A 255 38.32 9.65 43.99
N GLY A 256 38.67 9.54 42.71
CA GLY A 256 40.05 9.78 42.28
C GLY A 256 41.06 8.62 42.17
N SER A 257 40.70 7.35 42.36
CA SER A 257 41.62 6.25 42.00
C SER A 257 41.48 5.89 40.51
N GLN A 258 42.59 5.89 39.77
CA GLN A 258 42.66 5.32 38.43
C GLN A 258 42.04 3.91 38.45
N TRP A 259 40.95 3.73 37.72
CA TRP A 259 40.38 2.40 37.51
C TRP A 259 41.43 1.55 36.80
N THR A 260 41.64 0.34 37.29
CA THR A 260 42.47 -0.62 36.58
C THR A 260 41.78 -1.06 35.29
N ASP A 261 42.54 -1.45 34.27
CA ASP A 261 41.99 -1.92 32.97
C ASP A 261 41.00 -3.11 33.15
N CYS A 262 41.21 -3.93 34.19
CA CYS A 262 40.33 -5.01 34.59
C CYS A 262 38.97 -4.49 35.11
N GLU A 263 38.99 -3.53 36.05
CA GLU A 263 37.75 -2.91 36.58
C GLU A 263 36.96 -2.19 35.49
N LEU A 264 37.67 -1.52 34.58
CA LEU A 264 37.07 -0.89 33.41
C LEU A 264 36.39 -1.92 32.51
N THR A 265 37.09 -3.02 32.18
CA THR A 265 36.51 -4.11 31.38
C THR A 265 35.30 -4.76 32.06
N ASP A 266 35.36 -4.99 33.36
CA ASP A 266 34.26 -5.59 34.12
C ASP A 266 33.03 -4.69 34.14
N ALA A 267 33.22 -3.39 34.28
CA ALA A 267 32.12 -2.44 34.25
C ALA A 267 31.52 -2.25 32.83
N ILE A 268 32.32 -2.35 31.77
CA ILE A 268 31.81 -2.41 30.39
C ILE A 268 30.94 -3.66 30.21
N ASN A 269 31.41 -4.82 30.67
CA ASN A 269 30.67 -6.08 30.61
C ASN A 269 29.37 -6.00 31.45
N LEU A 270 29.41 -5.33 32.60
CA LEU A 270 28.24 -5.09 33.44
C LEU A 270 27.18 -4.26 32.72
N VAL A 271 27.58 -3.18 32.03
CA VAL A 271 26.67 -2.35 31.24
C VAL A 271 26.03 -3.16 30.12
N HIS A 272 26.81 -3.99 29.42
CA HIS A 272 26.27 -4.87 28.39
C HIS A 272 25.24 -5.87 28.97
N LYS A 273 25.55 -6.50 30.11
CA LYS A 273 24.64 -7.40 30.81
C LYS A 273 23.35 -6.69 31.26
N ASN A 274 23.45 -5.46 31.76
CA ASN A 274 22.30 -4.65 32.13
C ASN A 274 21.45 -4.26 30.91
N LEU A 275 22.07 -3.99 29.76
CA LEU A 275 21.36 -3.78 28.49
C LEU A 275 20.61 -5.04 28.04
N GLU A 276 21.22 -6.23 28.14
CA GLU A 276 20.53 -7.49 27.84
C GLU A 276 19.32 -7.73 28.76
N LYS A 277 19.48 -7.49 30.06
CA LYS A 277 18.37 -7.54 31.03
C LYS A 277 17.25 -6.57 30.65
N LEU A 278 17.58 -5.32 30.32
CA LEU A 278 16.62 -4.32 29.88
C LEU A 278 15.87 -4.80 28.62
N ASN A 279 16.59 -5.27 27.61
CA ASN A 279 15.99 -5.78 26.37
C ASN A 279 15.07 -6.99 26.63
N SER A 280 15.46 -7.90 27.53
CA SER A 280 14.65 -9.05 27.89
C SER A 280 13.34 -8.63 28.56
N TYR A 281 13.40 -7.66 29.49
CA TYR A 281 12.24 -7.11 30.18
C TYR A 281 11.33 -6.33 29.23
N LEU A 282 11.90 -5.45 28.41
CA LEU A 282 11.18 -4.69 27.39
C LEU A 282 10.49 -5.63 26.40
N SER A 283 11.13 -6.72 25.99
CA SER A 283 10.51 -7.69 25.07
C SER A 283 9.27 -8.35 25.66
N VAL A 284 9.29 -8.70 26.95
CA VAL A 284 8.12 -9.26 27.65
C VAL A 284 7.03 -8.20 27.80
N MET A 285 7.39 -7.01 28.31
CA MET A 285 6.44 -5.92 28.57
C MET A 285 5.82 -5.35 27.30
N VAL A 286 6.65 -5.01 26.32
CA VAL A 286 6.20 -4.57 24.99
C VAL A 286 5.45 -5.71 24.32
N GLY A 287 5.92 -6.96 24.41
CA GLY A 287 5.23 -8.12 23.84
C GLY A 287 3.76 -8.25 24.26
N LYS A 288 3.45 -7.99 25.54
CA LYS A 288 2.07 -8.05 26.08
C LYS A 288 1.19 -6.87 25.62
N HIS A 289 1.75 -5.67 25.49
CA HIS A 289 0.97 -4.44 25.23
C HIS A 289 1.09 -3.94 23.77
N ARG A 290 1.96 -4.55 22.96
CA ARG A 290 2.18 -4.19 21.54
C ARG A 290 0.93 -4.43 20.71
N LYS A 291 0.87 -3.71 19.59
CA LYS A 291 -0.18 -3.94 18.59
C LYS A 291 -0.20 -5.41 18.10
N PRO A 292 -1.37 -5.99 17.86
CA PRO A 292 -1.47 -7.34 17.30
C PRO A 292 -0.73 -7.45 15.96
N ARG A 293 -0.19 -8.65 15.67
CA ARG A 293 0.48 -8.91 14.39
C ARG A 293 -0.53 -8.83 13.24
N ARG A 294 -0.05 -8.57 12.02
CA ARG A 294 -0.94 -8.55 10.82
C ARG A 294 -1.70 -9.86 10.64
N MET A 295 -1.08 -11.00 10.97
CA MET A 295 -1.74 -12.30 10.95
C MET A 295 -2.88 -12.40 11.96
N THR A 296 -2.70 -11.81 13.15
CA THR A 296 -3.73 -11.72 14.19
C THR A 296 -4.84 -10.74 13.82
N LEU A 297 -4.53 -9.61 13.18
CA LEU A 297 -5.54 -8.62 12.78
C LEU A 297 -6.44 -9.13 11.64
N TYR A 298 -5.85 -9.78 10.64
CA TYR A 298 -6.55 -10.23 9.44
C TYR A 298 -6.76 -11.75 9.43
N TRP A 299 -6.77 -12.39 10.60
CA TRP A 299 -6.88 -13.85 10.70
C TRP A 299 -8.14 -14.36 9.99
N VAL A 300 -9.26 -13.65 10.07
CA VAL A 300 -10.52 -14.00 9.38
C VAL A 300 -10.34 -14.03 7.86
N ARG A 301 -9.61 -13.05 7.30
CA ARG A 301 -9.29 -13.03 5.86
C ARG A 301 -8.37 -14.20 5.49
N TYR A 302 -7.37 -14.49 6.33
CA TYR A 302 -6.44 -15.58 6.05
C TYR A 302 -7.09 -16.94 6.19
N THR A 303 -7.96 -17.15 7.18
CA THR A 303 -8.70 -18.40 7.34
C THR A 303 -9.73 -18.57 6.23
N CYS A 304 -10.49 -17.52 5.88
CA CYS A 304 -11.40 -17.55 4.74
C CYS A 304 -10.64 -17.81 3.43
N GLY A 305 -9.49 -17.16 3.23
CA GLY A 305 -8.62 -17.37 2.09
C GLY A 305 -8.02 -18.78 2.05
N ALA A 306 -7.59 -19.33 3.20
CA ALA A 306 -7.06 -20.69 3.30
C ALA A 306 -8.14 -21.75 3.06
N VAL A 307 -9.35 -21.54 3.58
CA VAL A 307 -10.51 -22.40 3.30
C VAL A 307 -10.87 -22.31 1.82
N GLY A 308 -10.92 -21.10 1.25
CA GLY A 308 -11.18 -20.90 -0.17
C GLY A 308 -10.12 -21.56 -1.06
N LEU A 309 -8.83 -21.42 -0.72
CA LEU A 309 -7.73 -22.09 -1.40
C LEU A 309 -7.79 -23.60 -1.24
N SER A 310 -8.21 -24.12 -0.09
CA SER A 310 -8.37 -25.55 0.15
C SER A 310 -9.50 -26.11 -0.72
N VAL A 311 -10.67 -25.48 -0.72
CA VAL A 311 -11.80 -25.85 -1.58
C VAL A 311 -11.41 -25.76 -3.06
N PHE A 312 -10.71 -24.68 -3.45
CA PHE A 312 -10.21 -24.51 -4.81
C PHE A 312 -9.17 -25.57 -5.17
N SER A 313 -8.28 -25.93 -4.25
CA SER A 313 -7.27 -26.98 -4.49
C SER A 313 -7.92 -28.35 -4.62
N ILE A 314 -8.95 -28.66 -3.82
CA ILE A 314 -9.72 -29.91 -3.94
C ILE A 314 -10.49 -29.92 -5.27
N TRP A 315 -11.11 -28.81 -5.64
CA TRP A 315 -11.78 -28.66 -6.93
C TRP A 315 -10.79 -28.84 -8.09
N LEU A 316 -9.63 -28.19 -8.01
CA LEU A 316 -8.57 -28.27 -9.02
C LEU A 316 -8.01 -29.69 -9.13
N LEU A 317 -7.72 -30.35 -8.00
CA LEU A 317 -7.24 -31.73 -7.99
C LEU A 317 -8.27 -32.68 -8.59
N ARG A 318 -9.56 -32.47 -8.30
CA ARG A 318 -10.65 -33.29 -8.85
C ARG A 318 -10.83 -33.12 -10.36
N HIS A 319 -10.55 -31.94 -10.91
CA HIS A 319 -10.61 -31.64 -12.35
C HIS A 319 -9.26 -31.76 -13.06
N SER A 320 -8.19 -32.16 -12.36
CA SER A 320 -6.84 -32.32 -12.88
C SER A 320 -6.58 -33.77 -13.31
N SER A 321 -5.69 -33.93 -14.28
CA SER A 321 -5.28 -35.22 -14.85
C SER A 321 -4.74 -36.21 -13.80
N LEU A 322 -4.23 -35.71 -12.67
CA LEU A 322 -3.78 -36.50 -11.51
C LEU A 322 -4.89 -37.37 -10.90
N MET A 323 -6.16 -36.96 -11.03
CA MET A 323 -7.33 -37.68 -10.51
C MET A 323 -8.20 -38.27 -11.63
N GLY A 324 -7.68 -38.26 -12.87
CA GLY A 324 -8.27 -38.93 -14.03
C GLY A 324 -9.22 -38.09 -14.89
N SER A 325 -9.40 -36.79 -14.61
CA SER A 325 -10.17 -35.90 -15.48
C SER A 325 -9.25 -35.04 -16.36
N SER A 326 -9.53 -34.95 -17.66
CA SER A 326 -8.84 -34.08 -18.62
C SER A 326 -9.49 -32.71 -18.78
N ASP A 327 -10.46 -32.35 -17.92
CA ASP A 327 -11.23 -31.11 -18.03
C ASP A 327 -10.35 -29.85 -18.05
N ILE A 328 -9.34 -29.77 -17.18
CA ILE A 328 -8.45 -28.61 -17.12
C ILE A 328 -7.59 -28.49 -18.39
N ASP A 329 -7.09 -29.61 -18.90
CA ASP A 329 -6.29 -29.61 -20.12
C ASP A 329 -7.14 -29.20 -21.33
N ASN A 330 -8.39 -29.66 -21.39
CA ASN A 330 -9.36 -29.25 -22.40
C ASN A 330 -9.70 -27.77 -22.27
N TRP A 331 -9.99 -27.25 -21.06
CA TRP A 331 -10.27 -25.81 -20.88
C TRP A 331 -9.08 -24.92 -21.21
N ILE A 332 -7.84 -25.37 -20.95
CA ILE A 332 -6.64 -24.63 -21.34
C ILE A 332 -6.50 -24.65 -22.86
N HIS A 333 -6.79 -25.77 -23.51
CA HIS A 333 -6.79 -25.88 -24.97
C HIS A 333 -7.86 -24.97 -25.58
N ASP A 334 -9.10 -25.05 -25.11
CA ASP A 334 -10.23 -24.23 -25.55
C ASP A 334 -9.97 -22.74 -25.30
N ALA A 335 -9.38 -22.37 -24.16
CA ALA A 335 -9.02 -20.98 -23.86
C ALA A 335 -7.91 -20.48 -24.79
N LYS A 336 -6.93 -21.32 -25.11
CA LYS A 336 -5.86 -20.99 -26.05
C LYS A 336 -6.42 -20.83 -27.46
N GLU A 337 -7.27 -21.75 -27.90
CA GLU A 337 -7.92 -21.72 -29.21
C GLU A 337 -8.85 -20.51 -29.33
N ALA A 338 -9.66 -20.21 -28.30
CA ALA A 338 -10.50 -19.02 -28.24
C ALA A 338 -9.69 -17.72 -28.23
N THR A 339 -8.56 -17.68 -27.53
CA THR A 339 -7.68 -16.49 -27.54
C THR A 339 -6.99 -16.31 -28.89
N MET A 340 -6.57 -17.42 -29.53
CA MET A 340 -5.95 -17.40 -30.84
C MET A 340 -6.95 -17.02 -31.94
N SER A 341 -8.17 -17.55 -31.92
CA SER A 341 -9.27 -17.15 -32.80
C SER A 341 -9.64 -15.69 -32.55
N PHE A 342 -9.78 -15.24 -31.29
CA PHE A 342 -10.07 -13.84 -31.02
C PHE A 342 -8.97 -12.91 -31.55
N PHE A 343 -7.69 -13.26 -31.36
CA PHE A 343 -6.59 -12.47 -31.87
C PHE A 343 -6.52 -12.47 -33.40
N SER A 344 -6.70 -13.64 -34.03
CA SER A 344 -6.78 -13.77 -35.49
C SER A 344 -7.94 -12.93 -36.04
N ASP A 345 -9.14 -13.12 -35.51
CA ASP A 345 -10.37 -12.62 -36.10
C ASP A 345 -10.61 -11.13 -35.77
N HIS A 346 -10.18 -10.65 -34.60
CA HIS A 346 -10.43 -9.28 -34.15
C HIS A 346 -9.20 -8.36 -34.18
N VAL A 347 -7.98 -8.89 -34.31
CA VAL A 347 -6.76 -8.07 -34.34
C VAL A 347 -6.00 -8.26 -35.64
N GLU A 348 -5.69 -9.49 -36.04
CA GLU A 348 -4.86 -9.77 -37.21
C GLU A 348 -5.62 -9.50 -38.53
N GLN A 349 -6.80 -10.11 -38.72
CA GLN A 349 -7.60 -9.94 -39.93
C GLN A 349 -7.99 -8.49 -40.19
N PRO A 350 -8.49 -7.70 -39.21
CA PRO A 350 -8.83 -6.31 -39.45
C PRO A 350 -7.59 -5.44 -39.73
N LEU A 351 -6.45 -5.69 -39.07
CA LEU A 351 -5.22 -4.93 -39.33
C LEU A 351 -4.63 -5.25 -40.70
N LEU A 352 -4.67 -6.51 -41.13
CA LEU A 352 -4.24 -6.91 -42.48
C LEU A 352 -5.18 -6.36 -43.55
N ALA A 353 -6.50 -6.41 -43.34
CA ALA A 353 -7.48 -5.82 -44.24
C ALA A 353 -7.31 -4.30 -44.35
N ILE A 354 -7.16 -3.58 -43.23
CA ILE A 354 -6.89 -2.13 -43.23
C ILE A 354 -5.55 -1.83 -43.89
N ARG A 355 -4.50 -2.63 -43.64
CA ARG A 355 -3.19 -2.46 -44.29
C ARG A 355 -3.32 -2.63 -45.79
N ASP A 356 -3.94 -3.72 -46.24
CA ASP A 356 -4.04 -4.07 -47.65
C ASP A 356 -4.98 -3.13 -48.38
N GLU A 357 -6.07 -2.68 -47.75
CA GLU A 357 -6.96 -1.68 -48.30
C GLU A 357 -6.31 -0.28 -48.35
N LEU A 358 -5.57 0.14 -47.31
CA LEU A 358 -4.77 1.37 -47.38
C LEU A 358 -3.70 1.28 -48.46
N PHE A 359 -2.94 0.19 -48.51
CA PHE A 359 -1.90 -0.02 -49.53
C PHE A 359 -2.48 -0.05 -50.94
N ASP A 360 -3.62 -0.72 -51.14
CA ASP A 360 -4.29 -0.81 -52.44
C ASP A 360 -4.95 0.53 -52.80
N THR A 361 -5.47 1.29 -51.84
CA THR A 361 -6.00 2.66 -52.04
C THR A 361 -4.87 3.64 -52.39
N PHE A 362 -3.70 3.54 -51.75
CA PHE A 362 -2.53 4.34 -52.11
C PHE A 362 -1.97 3.98 -53.48
N ARG A 363 -2.05 2.70 -53.87
CA ARG A 363 -1.62 2.22 -55.20
C ARG A 363 -2.62 2.57 -56.31
N LYS A 364 -3.92 2.42 -56.05
CA LYS A 364 -5.01 2.78 -56.97
C LYS A 364 -5.24 4.28 -57.08
N ARG A 365 -4.87 5.10 -56.09
CA ARG A 365 -4.87 6.58 -56.24
C ARG A 365 -3.93 7.06 -57.35
N HIS A 366 -2.89 6.30 -57.71
CA HIS A 366 -2.09 6.54 -58.91
C HIS A 366 -2.70 5.99 -60.21
N LYS A 367 -3.74 5.14 -60.10
CA LYS A 367 -4.42 4.46 -61.21
C LYS A 367 -5.91 4.85 -61.36
N GLY A 368 -6.40 5.83 -60.60
CA GLY A 368 -7.75 6.40 -60.72
C GLY A 368 -7.91 7.38 -61.90
N VAL A 369 -6.82 7.62 -62.64
CA VAL A 369 -6.83 8.40 -63.88
C VAL A 369 -7.50 7.62 -65.02
N MET A 370 -7.69 6.30 -64.89
CA MET A 370 -8.26 5.47 -65.96
C MET A 370 -9.81 5.42 -65.94
N GLU A 371 -10.46 5.53 -64.77
CA GLU A 371 -11.94 5.63 -64.70
C GLU A 371 -12.46 7.02 -65.10
N THR A 372 -11.67 8.08 -64.86
CA THR A 372 -12.00 9.42 -65.38
C THR A 372 -11.85 9.49 -66.90
N GLU A 373 -10.94 8.73 -67.48
CA GLU A 373 -10.76 8.62 -68.94
C GLU A 373 -11.91 7.82 -69.59
N GLU A 374 -12.40 6.74 -68.97
CA GLU A 374 -13.56 5.99 -69.47
C GLU A 374 -14.88 6.77 -69.37
N VAL A 375 -15.07 7.56 -68.31
CA VAL A 375 -16.22 8.48 -68.17
C VAL A 375 -16.12 9.64 -69.17
N GLN A 376 -14.92 10.17 -69.43
CA GLN A 376 -14.71 11.19 -70.47
C GLN A 376 -14.95 10.63 -71.88
N LEU A 377 -14.51 9.40 -72.17
CA LEU A 377 -14.74 8.75 -73.46
C LEU A 377 -16.23 8.46 -73.73
N THR A 378 -16.98 8.09 -72.69
CA THR A 378 -18.43 7.90 -72.80
C THR A 378 -19.20 9.22 -72.90
N GLN A 379 -18.77 10.26 -72.17
CA GLN A 379 -19.30 11.63 -72.31
C GLN A 379 -19.05 12.18 -73.73
N ASP A 380 -17.86 12.00 -74.28
CA ASP A 380 -17.52 12.41 -75.65
C ASP A 380 -18.29 11.64 -76.72
N SER A 381 -18.57 10.36 -76.47
CA SER A 381 -19.40 9.53 -77.35
C SER A 381 -20.86 10.00 -77.34
N LEU A 382 -21.39 10.32 -76.16
CA LEU A 382 -22.74 10.88 -75.99
C LEU A 382 -22.86 12.25 -76.68
N HIS A 383 -21.87 13.12 -76.48
CA HIS A 383 -21.82 14.45 -77.11
C HIS A 383 -21.79 14.36 -78.64
N ARG A 384 -20.98 13.43 -79.20
CA ARG A 384 -20.95 13.15 -80.65
C ARG A 384 -22.27 12.58 -81.17
N MET A 385 -22.94 11.73 -80.40
CA MET A 385 -24.21 11.13 -80.80
C MET A 385 -25.34 12.17 -80.81
N LEU A 386 -25.39 13.05 -79.80
CA LEU A 386 -26.34 14.16 -79.73
C LEU A 386 -26.14 15.17 -80.86
N ARG A 387 -24.88 15.49 -81.21
CA ARG A 387 -24.55 16.41 -82.31
C ARG A 387 -24.97 15.83 -83.68
N ASN A 388 -24.62 14.58 -83.95
CA ASN A 388 -24.99 13.91 -85.21
C ASN A 388 -26.52 13.81 -85.39
N PHE A 389 -27.26 13.63 -84.29
CA PHE A 389 -28.73 13.56 -84.32
C PHE A 389 -29.37 14.92 -84.63
N CYS A 390 -28.74 16.02 -84.22
CA CYS A 390 -29.23 17.38 -84.52
C CYS A 390 -28.87 17.83 -85.95
N GLU A 391 -27.72 17.40 -86.48
CA GLU A 391 -27.21 17.80 -87.81
C GLU A 391 -27.86 17.04 -88.98
N GLN A 392 -28.36 15.82 -88.79
CA GLN A 392 -28.81 14.97 -89.89
C GLN A 392 -30.06 15.44 -90.64
N ASP A 393 -30.90 16.32 -90.07
CA ASP A 393 -32.14 16.75 -90.75
C ASP A 393 -32.57 18.21 -90.54
N THR A 394 -31.74 19.04 -89.92
CA THR A 394 -32.01 20.48 -89.85
C THR A 394 -31.26 21.16 -91.00
N ARG A 395 -31.96 21.61 -92.04
CA ARG A 395 -31.36 22.40 -93.14
C ARG A 395 -30.99 23.83 -92.71
N GLU A 396 -30.79 24.05 -91.41
CA GLU A 396 -30.40 25.31 -90.80
C GLU A 396 -29.39 25.02 -89.68
N LYS A 397 -28.23 25.67 -89.74
CA LYS A 397 -27.04 25.37 -88.94
C LYS A 397 -27.28 25.71 -87.47
N VAL A 398 -27.07 24.73 -86.59
CA VAL A 398 -26.98 24.94 -85.14
C VAL A 398 -25.63 25.63 -84.82
N PRO A 399 -25.55 26.60 -83.89
CA PRO A 399 -24.29 27.29 -83.56
C PRO A 399 -23.32 26.39 -82.77
N ASP A 400 -22.01 26.53 -83.02
CA ASP A 400 -20.93 25.67 -82.50
C ASP A 400 -20.75 25.60 -80.96
N ASN A 401 -21.57 26.29 -80.16
CA ASN A 401 -21.45 26.37 -78.69
C ASN A 401 -22.79 26.17 -77.95
N ALA A 402 -23.54 25.12 -78.25
CA ALA A 402 -24.73 24.76 -77.46
C ALA A 402 -24.38 23.83 -76.30
N SER A 403 -24.97 24.07 -75.12
CA SER A 403 -24.80 23.23 -73.92
C SER A 403 -25.50 21.88 -74.10
N ASP A 404 -24.91 20.79 -73.60
CA ASP A 404 -25.45 19.42 -73.64
C ASP A 404 -26.91 19.34 -73.17
N GLN A 405 -27.29 20.23 -72.26
CA GLN A 405 -28.61 20.28 -71.66
C GLN A 405 -29.68 20.87 -72.59
N GLU A 406 -29.32 21.86 -73.43
CA GLU A 406 -30.22 22.46 -74.42
C GLU A 406 -30.40 21.53 -75.63
N MET A 407 -29.33 20.85 -76.07
CA MET A 407 -29.41 19.83 -77.11
C MET A 407 -30.27 18.64 -76.68
N LEU A 408 -30.20 18.25 -75.41
CA LEU A 408 -31.02 17.18 -74.85
C LEU A 408 -32.51 17.57 -74.76
N GLU A 409 -32.83 18.83 -74.46
CA GLU A 409 -34.21 19.30 -74.38
C GLU A 409 -34.90 19.32 -75.76
N VAL A 410 -34.19 19.69 -76.82
CA VAL A 410 -34.68 19.59 -78.22
C VAL A 410 -34.94 18.13 -78.62
N VAL A 411 -34.06 17.20 -78.21
CA VAL A 411 -34.24 15.76 -78.45
C VAL A 411 -35.44 15.22 -77.66
N MET A 412 -35.65 15.65 -76.41
CA MET A 412 -36.77 15.22 -75.57
C MET A 412 -38.12 15.74 -76.06
N ASN A 413 -38.20 16.99 -76.52
CA ASN A 413 -39.44 17.57 -77.06
C ASN A 413 -39.86 16.90 -78.39
N ARG A 414 -38.88 16.41 -79.16
CA ARG A 414 -39.12 15.66 -80.41
C ARG A 414 -39.47 14.19 -80.15
N TYR A 415 -38.84 13.58 -79.15
CA TYR A 415 -39.19 12.26 -78.62
C TYR A 415 -40.66 12.21 -78.16
N GLU A 416 -41.13 13.25 -77.47
CA GLU A 416 -42.51 13.38 -77.00
C GLU A 416 -43.53 13.47 -78.17
N LYS A 417 -43.14 14.13 -79.27
CA LYS A 417 -43.97 14.28 -80.47
C LYS A 417 -44.04 13.02 -81.33
N GLU A 418 -42.96 12.22 -81.36
CA GLU A 418 -42.90 10.94 -82.10
C GLU A 418 -43.46 9.75 -81.32
N LEU A 419 -43.55 9.86 -79.99
CA LEU A 419 -44.19 8.84 -79.15
C LEU A 419 -45.69 8.64 -79.46
N VAL A 420 -46.31 9.60 -80.15
CA VAL A 420 -47.73 9.57 -80.55
C VAL A 420 -48.03 8.43 -81.53
N HIS A 421 -47.05 7.95 -82.30
CA HIS A 421 -47.19 6.78 -83.19
C HIS A 421 -46.07 5.74 -82.97
N PRO A 422 -46.16 4.93 -81.90
CA PRO A 422 -45.04 4.16 -81.36
C PRO A 422 -44.58 2.99 -82.23
N ILE A 423 -45.44 2.44 -83.11
CA ILE A 423 -45.09 1.23 -83.89
C ILE A 423 -44.48 1.59 -85.25
N HIS A 424 -44.86 2.72 -85.84
CA HIS A 424 -44.36 3.15 -87.14
C HIS A 424 -42.98 3.82 -87.05
N ASN A 425 -42.76 4.66 -86.03
CA ASN A 425 -41.47 5.36 -85.87
C ASN A 425 -40.34 4.51 -85.29
N LEU A 426 -40.66 3.38 -84.65
CA LEU A 426 -39.68 2.42 -84.16
C LEU A 426 -39.00 1.67 -85.32
N LEU A 427 -39.71 1.49 -86.44
CA LEU A 427 -39.21 0.83 -87.65
C LEU A 427 -38.35 1.76 -88.53
N ASN A 428 -38.53 3.08 -88.41
CA ASN A 428 -37.73 4.07 -89.15
C ASN A 428 -36.45 4.52 -88.41
N GLY A 429 -36.18 3.99 -87.20
CA GLY A 429 -34.85 4.02 -86.58
C GLY A 429 -34.52 5.20 -85.66
N GLU A 430 -35.33 6.26 -85.61
CA GLU A 430 -35.04 7.45 -84.77
C GLU A 430 -35.46 7.26 -83.30
N LEU A 431 -36.62 6.65 -83.04
CA LEU A 431 -37.12 6.40 -81.68
C LEU A 431 -36.28 5.35 -80.93
N ALA A 432 -35.75 4.36 -81.65
CA ALA A 432 -34.85 3.35 -81.11
C ALA A 432 -33.51 3.95 -80.61
N ARG A 433 -33.04 5.04 -81.23
CA ARG A 433 -31.81 5.75 -80.83
C ARG A 433 -32.04 6.56 -79.54
N GLY A 434 -33.16 7.27 -79.40
CA GLY A 434 -33.52 7.97 -78.17
C GLY A 434 -33.64 7.03 -76.96
N LEU A 435 -34.23 5.86 -77.17
CA LEU A 435 -34.36 4.82 -76.13
C LEU A 435 -32.99 4.21 -75.77
N LEU A 436 -32.10 4.01 -76.74
CA LEU A 436 -30.72 3.55 -76.49
C LEU A 436 -29.93 4.57 -75.66
N ILE A 437 -30.08 5.87 -75.94
CA ILE A 437 -29.45 6.95 -75.18
C ILE A 437 -29.95 6.94 -73.73
N GLN A 438 -31.24 6.73 -73.51
CA GLN A 438 -31.82 6.66 -72.16
C GLN A 438 -31.33 5.46 -71.36
N VAL A 439 -31.16 4.30 -72.00
CA VAL A 439 -30.58 3.10 -71.37
C VAL A 439 -29.11 3.32 -71.03
N GLN A 440 -28.35 3.99 -71.89
CA GLN A 440 -26.95 4.34 -71.61
C GLN A 440 -26.83 5.35 -70.48
N LYS A 441 -27.71 6.35 -70.42
CA LYS A 441 -27.76 7.31 -69.31
C LYS A 441 -28.13 6.64 -68.00
N LEU A 442 -29.11 5.75 -68.01
CA LEU A 442 -29.49 4.97 -66.83
C LEU A 442 -28.35 4.07 -66.35
N LYS A 443 -27.61 3.45 -67.27
CA LYS A 443 -26.43 2.65 -66.93
C LYS A 443 -25.34 3.50 -66.26
N LEU A 444 -25.06 4.68 -66.80
CA LEU A 444 -24.10 5.62 -66.22
C LEU A 444 -24.53 6.08 -64.81
N ASP A 445 -25.80 6.38 -64.62
CA ASP A 445 -26.33 6.82 -63.33
C ASP A 445 -26.31 5.68 -62.30
N ILE A 446 -26.55 4.43 -62.72
CA ILE A 446 -26.40 3.24 -61.85
C ILE A 446 -24.92 2.99 -61.51
N GLU A 447 -24.02 3.07 -62.49
CA GLU A 447 -22.58 2.89 -62.26
C GLU A 447 -22.02 3.96 -61.31
N THR A 448 -22.48 5.22 -61.44
CA THR A 448 -22.11 6.31 -60.55
C THR A 448 -22.66 6.10 -59.13
N ALA A 449 -23.94 5.72 -59.01
CA ALA A 449 -24.54 5.41 -57.71
C ALA A 449 -23.92 4.17 -57.04
N MET A 450 -23.43 3.20 -57.83
CA MET A 450 -22.73 2.02 -57.33
C MET A 450 -21.37 2.38 -56.74
N LEU A 451 -20.66 3.36 -57.29
CA LEU A 451 -19.40 3.86 -56.73
C LEU A 451 -19.61 4.59 -55.40
N GLU A 452 -20.67 5.39 -55.28
CA GLU A 452 -21.03 6.05 -54.02
C GLU A 452 -21.46 5.05 -52.93
N LEU A 453 -22.20 4.00 -53.31
CA LEU A 453 -22.57 2.92 -52.40
C LEU A 453 -21.36 2.12 -51.90
N ASP A 454 -20.40 1.82 -52.78
CA ASP A 454 -19.18 1.11 -52.38
C ASP A 454 -18.36 1.92 -51.37
N GLN A 455 -18.32 3.24 -51.53
CA GLN A 455 -17.66 4.13 -50.58
C GLN A 455 -18.36 4.19 -49.22
N ILE A 456 -19.70 4.14 -49.19
CA ILE A 456 -20.49 4.11 -47.94
C ILE A 456 -20.38 2.75 -47.24
N LEU A 457 -20.38 1.64 -47.99
CA LEU A 457 -20.26 0.30 -47.44
C LEU A 457 -18.88 0.08 -46.79
N ARG A 458 -17.80 0.54 -47.43
CA ARG A 458 -16.44 0.49 -46.83
C ARG A 458 -16.32 1.33 -45.56
N ALA A 459 -16.89 2.53 -45.56
CA ALA A 459 -16.88 3.38 -44.37
C ALA A 459 -17.59 2.72 -43.18
N ASN A 460 -18.68 1.98 -43.44
CA ASN A 460 -19.38 1.21 -42.40
C ASN A 460 -18.58 -0.01 -41.95
N GLU A 461 -17.96 -0.75 -42.87
CA GLU A 461 -17.15 -1.92 -42.54
C GLU A 461 -15.97 -1.58 -41.61
N ILE A 462 -15.23 -0.52 -41.93
CA ILE A 462 -14.13 -0.02 -41.09
C ILE A 462 -14.63 0.40 -39.70
N ASN A 463 -15.81 1.05 -39.63
CA ASN A 463 -16.38 1.49 -38.36
C ASN A 463 -16.80 0.30 -37.47
N PHE A 464 -17.36 -0.77 -38.05
CA PHE A 464 -17.68 -2.00 -37.34
C PHE A 464 -16.43 -2.76 -36.89
N ALA A 465 -15.38 -2.81 -37.72
CA ALA A 465 -14.10 -3.42 -37.36
C ALA A 465 -13.44 -2.71 -36.16
N ILE A 466 -13.47 -1.37 -36.15
CA ILE A 466 -12.96 -0.57 -35.01
C ILE A 466 -13.81 -0.81 -33.75
N LEU A 467 -15.13 -0.87 -33.89
CA LEU A 467 -16.05 -1.10 -32.77
C LEU A 467 -15.84 -2.48 -32.12
N ALA A 468 -15.53 -3.49 -32.92
CA ALA A 468 -15.22 -4.85 -32.44
C ALA A 468 -13.86 -4.96 -31.72
N ALA A 469 -12.87 -4.12 -32.07
CA ALA A 469 -11.52 -4.15 -31.48
C ALA A 469 -11.41 -3.36 -30.15
N LEU A 470 -12.33 -2.43 -29.87
CA LEU A 470 -12.27 -1.57 -28.68
C LEU A 470 -12.28 -2.33 -27.33
N PRO A 471 -13.13 -3.36 -27.11
CA PRO A 471 -13.12 -4.11 -25.85
C PRO A 471 -11.78 -4.80 -25.55
N ALA A 472 -11.12 -5.35 -26.59
CA ALA A 472 -9.80 -5.98 -26.48
C ALA A 472 -8.73 -4.98 -26.01
N PHE A 473 -8.77 -3.78 -26.58
CA PHE A 473 -7.86 -2.70 -26.23
C PHE A 473 -8.00 -2.27 -24.77
N PHE A 474 -9.22 -2.09 -24.27
CA PHE A 474 -9.44 -1.71 -22.86
C PHE A 474 -9.03 -2.83 -21.88
N LEU A 475 -9.29 -4.09 -22.20
CA LEU A 475 -8.87 -5.24 -21.39
C LEU A 475 -7.34 -5.35 -21.29
N SER A 476 -6.63 -5.21 -22.41
CA SER A 476 -5.16 -5.23 -22.43
C SER A 476 -4.54 -4.08 -21.66
N LEU A 477 -5.11 -2.86 -21.77
CA LEU A 477 -4.66 -1.69 -21.00
C LEU A 477 -4.89 -1.91 -19.49
N GLY A 478 -6.04 -2.46 -19.12
CA GLY A 478 -6.36 -2.87 -17.74
C GLY A 478 -5.31 -3.82 -17.17
N MET A 479 -4.97 -4.88 -17.90
CA MET A 479 -3.95 -5.85 -17.49
C MET A 479 -2.55 -5.24 -17.36
N LEU A 480 -2.16 -4.36 -18.30
CA LEU A 480 -0.87 -3.65 -18.23
C LEU A 480 -0.79 -2.73 -17.01
N THR A 481 -1.88 -2.06 -16.64
CA THR A 481 -1.92 -1.21 -15.44
C THR A 481 -1.80 -2.03 -14.17
N LEU A 482 -2.51 -3.17 -14.07
CA LEU A 482 -2.42 -4.08 -12.94
C LEU A 482 -1.00 -4.63 -12.77
N LEU A 483 -0.37 -5.09 -13.86
CA LEU A 483 1.01 -5.58 -13.84
C LEU A 483 2.00 -4.51 -13.38
N ARG A 484 1.87 -3.28 -13.90
CA ARG A 484 2.71 -2.14 -13.47
C ARG A 484 2.50 -1.78 -12.01
N THR A 485 1.27 -1.85 -11.49
CA THR A 485 0.99 -1.55 -10.08
C THR A 485 1.56 -2.62 -9.15
N TRP A 486 1.48 -3.89 -9.53
CA TRP A 486 2.07 -5.00 -8.79
C TRP A 486 3.60 -4.87 -8.70
N LEU A 487 4.27 -4.57 -9.82
CA LEU A 487 5.73 -4.33 -9.88
C LEU A 487 6.20 -3.11 -9.07
N LYS A 488 5.34 -2.09 -8.85
CA LYS A 488 5.70 -0.84 -8.16
C LYS A 488 5.32 -0.80 -6.67
N GLN A 489 4.69 -1.83 -6.13
CA GLN A 489 4.08 -1.82 -4.79
C GLN A 489 5.10 -1.68 -3.63
N ASP A 490 6.40 -1.95 -3.85
CA ASP A 490 7.36 -2.21 -2.77
C ASP A 490 8.15 -1.03 -2.19
N SER A 491 7.78 0.23 -2.46
CA SER A 491 8.52 1.37 -1.90
C SER A 491 7.64 2.49 -1.36
N ARG A 492 6.80 2.18 -0.36
CA ARG A 492 5.91 3.21 0.26
C ARG A 492 6.63 4.21 1.17
N ALA A 493 7.74 3.84 1.79
CA ALA A 493 8.48 4.71 2.72
C ALA A 493 9.84 5.20 2.19
N GLN A 494 10.53 4.38 1.39
CA GLN A 494 11.82 4.71 0.77
C GLN A 494 11.67 5.16 -0.70
N GLY A 495 10.43 5.20 -1.21
CA GLY A 495 10.17 5.50 -2.60
C GLY A 495 10.28 6.98 -2.93
N ARG A 496 10.46 7.28 -4.22
CA ARG A 496 10.50 8.65 -4.75
C ARG A 496 9.12 9.32 -4.83
N GLY A 497 8.05 8.61 -4.49
CA GLY A 497 6.67 9.04 -4.65
C GLY A 497 6.25 10.22 -3.77
N ARG A 498 5.18 10.90 -4.17
CA ARG A 498 4.58 12.06 -3.46
C ARG A 498 4.27 11.75 -1.99
N ILE A 499 3.75 10.56 -1.70
CA ILE A 499 3.38 10.12 -0.34
C ILE A 499 4.63 10.02 0.57
N ALA A 500 5.75 9.50 0.07
CA ALA A 500 6.99 9.36 0.84
C ALA A 500 7.65 10.73 1.12
N ARG A 501 7.52 11.70 0.21
CA ARG A 501 7.96 13.09 0.46
C ARG A 501 7.09 13.78 1.51
N ILE A 502 5.77 13.64 1.42
CA ILE A 502 4.85 14.16 2.45
C ILE A 502 5.18 13.56 3.82
N HIS A 503 5.42 12.24 3.88
CA HIS A 503 5.79 11.58 5.13
C HIS A 503 7.07 12.15 5.75
N ARG A 504 8.13 12.35 4.95
CA ARG A 504 9.38 12.95 5.42
C ARG A 504 9.19 14.38 5.93
N ARG A 505 8.40 15.20 5.24
CA ARG A 505 8.08 16.57 5.70
C ARG A 505 7.28 16.57 7.00
N LEU A 506 6.36 15.61 7.16
CA LEU A 506 5.62 15.46 8.41
C LEU A 506 6.56 15.14 9.59
N LEU A 507 7.63 14.37 9.36
CA LEU A 507 8.66 14.13 10.38
C LEU A 507 9.44 15.41 10.74
N VAL A 508 9.75 16.27 9.76
CA VAL A 508 10.39 17.57 10.05
C VAL A 508 9.48 18.46 10.89
N VAL A 509 8.18 18.50 10.56
CA VAL A 509 7.18 19.24 11.37
C VAL A 509 7.06 18.65 12.78
N GLU A 510 7.13 17.33 12.92
CA GLU A 510 7.15 16.66 14.22
C GLU A 510 8.39 17.08 15.05
N ILE A 511 9.56 17.16 14.42
CA ILE A 511 10.81 17.66 15.03
C ILE A 511 10.66 19.12 15.47
N GLU A 512 10.12 19.99 14.61
CA GLU A 512 9.88 21.39 14.92
C GLU A 512 8.97 21.57 16.15
N LYS A 513 7.87 20.82 16.21
CA LYS A 513 6.97 20.83 17.37
C LYS A 513 7.66 20.38 18.66
N ARG A 514 8.49 19.33 18.59
CA ARG A 514 9.24 18.83 19.76
C ARG A 514 10.29 19.84 20.24
N ILE A 515 10.95 20.55 19.32
CA ILE A 515 11.88 21.64 19.65
C ILE A 515 11.15 22.76 20.40
N MET A 516 9.98 23.19 19.91
CA MET A 516 9.18 24.23 20.58
C MET A 516 8.68 23.77 21.96
N GLN A 517 8.22 22.51 22.07
CA GLN A 517 7.76 21.94 23.33
C GLN A 517 8.89 21.85 24.36
N TYR A 518 10.08 21.41 23.95
CA TYR A 518 11.27 21.37 24.79
C TYR A 518 11.59 22.74 25.38
N GLN A 519 11.63 23.77 24.53
CA GLN A 519 11.85 25.16 24.95
C GLN A 519 10.79 25.62 25.96
N SER A 520 9.51 25.34 25.69
CA SER A 520 8.41 25.75 26.58
C SER A 520 8.50 25.11 27.96
N TYR A 521 8.96 23.86 28.06
CA TYR A 521 9.12 23.18 29.34
C TYR A 521 10.32 23.70 30.14
N ILE A 522 11.41 24.07 29.46
CA ILE A 522 12.56 24.73 30.09
C ILE A 522 12.14 26.09 30.66
N GLU A 523 11.39 26.89 29.90
CA GLU A 523 10.92 28.21 30.35
C GLU A 523 9.95 28.10 31.54
N GLN A 524 9.21 27.00 31.64
CA GLN A 524 8.30 26.70 32.76
C GLN A 524 9.01 26.08 33.98
N GLY A 525 10.32 25.78 33.91
CA GLY A 525 11.05 25.09 34.98
C GLY A 525 10.64 23.63 35.18
N ARG A 526 10.07 22.97 34.16
CA ARG A 526 9.62 21.58 34.20
C ARG A 526 10.67 20.64 33.61
N ASP A 527 11.79 20.50 34.31
CA ASP A 527 12.99 19.80 33.80
C ASP A 527 12.73 18.34 33.39
N LYS A 528 11.97 17.59 34.19
CA LYS A 528 11.65 16.18 33.89
C LYS A 528 10.86 16.02 32.57
N ASP A 529 9.95 16.94 32.30
CA ASP A 529 9.16 16.93 31.06
C ASP A 529 10.00 17.39 29.87
N ALA A 530 10.89 18.36 30.08
CA ALA A 530 11.85 18.79 29.07
C ALA A 530 12.79 17.63 28.67
N GLU A 531 13.34 16.88 29.62
CA GLU A 531 14.16 15.70 29.35
C GLU A 531 13.41 14.66 28.50
N ASN A 532 12.18 14.32 28.87
CA ASN A 532 11.34 13.38 28.12
C ASN A 532 11.13 13.86 26.67
N VAL A 533 10.75 15.13 26.49
CA VAL A 533 10.56 15.72 25.15
C VAL A 533 11.86 15.76 24.35
N PHE A 534 13.01 15.97 25.00
CA PHE A 534 14.31 15.92 24.34
C PHE A 534 14.66 14.51 23.86
N GLY A 535 14.45 13.47 24.66
CA GLY A 535 14.67 12.09 24.21
C GLY A 535 13.75 11.70 23.05
N LEU A 536 12.52 12.21 23.09
CA LEU A 536 11.58 12.14 21.99
C LEU A 536 12.06 12.92 20.75
N LEU A 537 12.71 14.06 20.89
CA LEU A 537 13.33 14.79 19.78
C LEU A 537 14.41 13.94 19.10
N ILE A 538 15.33 13.34 19.88
CA ILE A 538 16.37 12.45 19.36
C ILE A 538 15.77 11.26 18.58
N TYR A 539 14.69 10.68 19.09
CA TYR A 539 13.95 9.64 18.37
C TYR A 539 13.35 10.12 17.04
N SER A 540 12.77 11.31 17.00
CA SER A 540 12.22 11.87 15.77
C SER A 540 13.32 12.18 14.73
N LEU A 541 14.49 12.61 15.19
CA LEU A 541 15.69 12.80 14.37
C LEU A 541 16.19 11.47 13.79
N GLU A 542 16.26 10.40 14.60
CA GLU A 542 16.61 9.05 14.13
C GLU A 542 15.66 8.55 13.04
N ARG A 543 14.36 8.77 13.20
CA ARG A 543 13.38 8.41 12.16
C ARG A 543 13.63 9.16 10.86
N LEU A 544 13.87 10.47 10.94
CA LEU A 544 14.16 11.28 9.77
C LEU A 544 15.46 10.84 9.11
N TYR A 545 16.51 10.60 9.89
CA TYR A 545 17.81 10.11 9.46
C TYR A 545 17.68 8.82 8.63
N ARG A 546 16.99 7.80 9.15
CA ARG A 546 16.76 6.52 8.43
C ARG A 546 15.95 6.66 7.15
N VAL A 547 14.95 7.54 7.13
CA VAL A 547 14.07 7.71 5.96
C VAL A 547 14.74 8.56 4.88
N VAL A 548 15.63 9.49 5.25
CA VAL A 548 16.31 10.40 4.32
C VAL A 548 17.63 9.84 3.78
N GLU A 549 18.28 8.91 4.48
CA GLU A 549 19.57 8.33 4.07
C GLU A 549 19.60 7.85 2.61
N LYS A 550 18.71 6.93 2.22
CA LYS A 550 18.72 6.39 0.85
C LYS A 550 18.44 7.48 -0.21
N PRO A 551 17.38 8.30 -0.09
CA PRO A 551 17.12 9.39 -1.02
C PRO A 551 18.24 10.44 -1.11
N ALA A 552 18.83 10.83 0.02
CA ALA A 552 19.89 11.83 0.08
C ALA A 552 21.20 11.31 -0.52
N ARG A 553 21.54 10.03 -0.31
CA ARG A 553 22.69 9.39 -0.98
C ARG A 553 22.50 9.32 -2.50
N THR A 554 21.28 9.07 -2.97
CA THR A 554 21.01 9.05 -4.42
C THR A 554 21.04 10.43 -5.08
N SER A 555 20.92 11.50 -4.30
CA SER A 555 20.98 12.90 -4.78
C SER A 555 22.35 13.55 -4.54
N GLY A 556 23.24 12.93 -3.77
CA GLY A 556 24.54 13.50 -3.41
C GLY A 556 24.49 14.52 -2.26
N GLU A 557 23.33 14.70 -1.61
CA GLU A 557 23.11 15.69 -0.54
C GLU A 557 23.42 15.15 0.88
N TRP A 558 23.80 13.88 0.99
CA TRP A 558 23.80 13.17 2.27
C TRP A 558 24.67 13.80 3.36
N ASP A 559 25.87 14.27 3.02
CA ASP A 559 26.80 14.76 4.03
C ASP A 559 26.32 16.07 4.66
N LEU A 560 25.75 16.98 3.87
CA LEU A 560 25.15 18.22 4.34
C LEU A 560 23.89 17.97 5.18
N VAL A 561 23.01 17.09 4.70
CA VAL A 561 21.80 16.70 5.44
C VAL A 561 22.17 16.03 6.76
N LYS A 562 23.18 15.15 6.75
CA LYS A 562 23.68 14.48 7.95
C LYS A 562 24.19 15.50 8.97
N GLN A 563 24.98 16.48 8.54
CA GLN A 563 25.47 17.55 9.41
C GLN A 563 24.32 18.37 10.01
N ASP A 564 23.36 18.80 9.19
CA ASP A 564 22.18 19.55 9.64
C ASP A 564 21.36 18.75 10.68
N LEU A 565 21.21 17.44 10.49
CA LEU A 565 20.52 16.56 11.45
C LEU A 565 21.28 16.41 12.76
N ILE A 566 22.62 16.35 12.73
CA ILE A 566 23.46 16.31 13.94
C ILE A 566 23.35 17.62 14.71
N GLU A 567 23.39 18.76 14.01
CA GLU A 567 23.25 20.09 14.63
C GLU A 567 21.91 20.22 15.37
N LEU A 568 20.81 19.72 14.79
CA LEU A 568 19.50 19.70 15.46
C LEU A 568 19.48 18.89 16.76
N GLY A 569 20.32 17.86 16.85
CA GLY A 569 20.44 16.99 18.02
C GLY A 569 21.18 17.63 19.19
N ARG A 570 22.00 18.67 18.97
CA ARG A 570 22.85 19.25 20.03
C ARG A 570 22.01 19.96 21.10
N PRO A 571 22.15 19.62 22.40
CA PRO A 571 21.30 20.18 23.45
C PRO A 571 21.56 21.67 23.69
N GLN A 572 22.81 22.13 23.63
CA GLN A 572 23.21 23.50 24.01
C GLN A 572 22.87 24.59 22.98
N GLN A 573 22.35 24.23 21.82
CA GLN A 573 22.14 25.16 20.72
C GLN A 573 20.82 25.92 20.84
N GLN A 574 20.86 27.23 20.55
CA GLN A 574 19.68 28.10 20.62
C GLN A 574 18.54 27.60 19.72
N THR A 575 17.32 27.68 20.24
CA THR A 575 16.08 27.24 19.56
C THR A 575 15.86 27.97 18.23
N SER A 576 16.16 29.27 18.15
CA SER A 576 16.10 30.07 16.92
C SER A 576 16.97 29.51 15.80
N TYR A 577 18.19 29.05 16.13
CA TYR A 577 19.09 28.41 15.17
C TYR A 577 18.51 27.07 14.71
N LYS A 578 18.03 26.22 15.64
CA LYS A 578 17.42 24.93 15.28
C LYS A 578 16.24 25.09 14.32
N LEU A 579 15.38 26.10 14.53
CA LEU A 579 14.27 26.41 13.62
C LEU A 579 14.75 26.90 12.25
N THR A 580 15.89 27.60 12.20
CA THR A 580 16.49 28.00 10.91
C THR A 580 17.00 26.78 10.15
N VAL A 581 17.61 25.81 10.83
CA VAL A 581 18.07 24.54 10.23
C VAL A 581 16.89 23.69 9.73
N THR A 582 15.79 23.59 10.47
CA THR A 582 14.59 22.86 9.98
C THR A 582 13.99 23.52 8.75
N GLN A 583 13.99 24.86 8.66
CA GLN A 583 13.57 25.57 7.46
C GLN A 583 14.50 25.32 6.29
N ARG A 584 15.82 25.31 6.51
CA ARG A 584 16.83 24.94 5.50
C ARG A 584 16.58 23.53 4.98
N LEU A 585 16.32 22.57 5.88
CA LEU A 585 16.05 21.18 5.52
C LEU A 585 14.87 21.04 4.53
N VAL A 586 13.80 21.80 4.72
CA VAL A 586 12.59 21.73 3.89
C VAL A 586 12.71 22.53 2.59
N LYS A 587 13.49 23.61 2.58
CA LYS A 587 13.57 24.55 1.44
C LYS A 587 14.69 24.23 0.45
N VAL A 588 15.78 23.59 0.90
CA VAL A 588 17.00 23.45 0.09
C VAL A 588 17.17 22.03 -0.47
N TYR A 589 16.93 20.98 0.31
CA TYR A 589 17.28 19.62 -0.11
C TYR A 589 16.19 18.96 -0.96
N ASP A 590 16.56 18.47 -2.14
CA ASP A 590 15.69 17.81 -3.12
C ASP A 590 14.98 16.60 -2.53
N CYS A 591 15.63 15.92 -1.59
CA CYS A 591 15.04 14.79 -0.89
C CYS A 591 13.80 15.21 -0.07
N LEU A 592 13.71 16.45 0.41
CA LEU A 592 12.61 16.97 1.24
C LEU A 592 11.71 17.96 0.50
N LEU A 593 12.11 18.44 -0.69
CA LEU A 593 11.33 19.37 -1.49
C LEU A 593 9.92 18.84 -1.86
N PRO A 594 8.90 19.70 -1.87
CA PRO A 594 7.62 19.38 -2.46
C PRO A 594 7.81 18.93 -3.92
N THR A 595 7.04 17.94 -4.37
CA THR A 595 6.90 17.71 -5.81
C THR A 595 6.33 19.00 -6.41
N LEU A 596 7.16 19.77 -7.11
CA LEU A 596 6.67 20.80 -8.01
C LEU A 596 5.56 20.15 -8.86
N GLN A 597 4.36 20.74 -8.83
CA GLN A 597 3.40 20.47 -9.88
C GLN A 597 4.14 20.79 -11.18
N ARG A 598 4.44 19.78 -11.99
CA ARG A 598 4.63 20.02 -13.42
C ARG A 598 3.30 20.61 -13.87
N GLN A 599 3.27 21.93 -13.99
CA GLN A 599 2.25 22.64 -14.75
C GLN A 599 2.33 22.18 -16.20
#